data_AF-A0A3R6TMB7-F1
#
_entry.id   AF-A0A3R6TMB7-F1
#
_cell.length_a   1.000
_cell.length_b   1.000
_cell.length_c   1.000
_cell.angle_alpha   90.00
_cell.angle_beta   90.00
_cell.angle_gamma   90.00
#
_symmetry.space_group_name_H-M   'P 1'
#
loop_
_entity.id
_entity.type
_entity.pdbx_description
1 polymer ?
#
loop_
_entity_poly.entity_id
_entity_poly.type
_entity_poly.pdbx_seq_one_letter_code
_entity_poly.pdbx_strand_id
1 'polypeptide(L)'
;QNVEKEAVELINMITGANIAGNEKDEVVDVCRAWENSLKNAKDEGQREGRIAGQIEAYIDCNMTIPEIAKKVSKPEEYVREVVKKLSAVSQ
;
A
#
# COMPACT_ATOMS: atom_id res chain seq x y z
N GLN A 1 -4.76 -27.28 27.98
CA GLN A 1 -3.40 -27.64 28.41
C GLN A 1 -3.03 -26.69 29.54
N ASN A 2 -2.47 -27.20 30.64
CA ASN A 2 -2.26 -26.46 31.89
C ASN A 2 -0.78 -26.11 32.08
N VAL A 3 -0.13 -25.61 31.02
CA VAL A 3 1.35 -25.47 30.96
C VAL A 3 1.81 -24.00 30.91
N GLU A 4 0.91 -23.02 30.87
CA GLU A 4 1.29 -21.62 30.64
C GLU A 4 1.30 -20.74 31.89
N LYS A 5 0.53 -21.05 32.95
CA LYS A 5 0.48 -20.20 34.15
C LYS A 5 1.72 -20.30 35.03
N GLU A 6 2.18 -21.51 35.36
CA GLU A 6 3.40 -21.68 36.18
C GLU A 6 4.63 -21.09 35.48
N ALA A 7 4.71 -21.21 34.14
CA ALA A 7 5.82 -20.65 33.37
C ALA A 7 5.84 -19.12 33.42
N VAL A 8 4.68 -18.47 33.24
CA VAL A 8 4.56 -17.00 33.31
C VAL A 8 4.83 -16.49 34.73
N GLU A 9 4.35 -17.21 35.76
CA GLU A 9 4.61 -16.87 37.16
C GLU A 9 6.10 -16.97 37.52
N LEU A 10 6.79 -18.02 37.05
CA LEU A 10 8.23 -18.19 37.30
C LEU A 10 9.05 -17.08 36.62
N ILE A 11 8.70 -16.71 35.39
CA ILE A 11 9.38 -15.63 34.65
C ILE A 11 9.19 -14.28 35.38
N ASN A 12 7.96 -13.96 35.78
CA ASN A 12 7.66 -12.74 36.53
C ASN A 12 8.45 -12.70 37.85
N MET A 13 8.60 -13.84 38.53
CA MET A 13 9.38 -13.92 39.77
C MET A 13 10.90 -13.71 39.54
N ILE A 14 11.48 -14.29 38.48
CA ILE A 14 12.94 -14.18 38.21
C ILE A 14 13.32 -12.81 37.65
N THR A 15 12.51 -12.25 36.76
CA THR A 15 12.84 -11.00 36.04
C THR A 15 12.26 -9.75 36.69
N GLY A 16 11.32 -9.90 37.64
CA GLY A 16 10.52 -8.80 38.18
C GLY A 16 9.52 -8.21 37.20
N ALA A 17 9.29 -8.87 36.06
CA ALA A 17 8.28 -8.48 35.08
C ALA A 17 6.86 -8.75 35.63
N ASN A 18 5.87 -7.99 35.17
CA ASN A 18 4.46 -8.22 35.49
C ASN A 18 3.70 -8.57 34.21
N ILE A 19 4.07 -9.70 33.61
CA ILE A 19 3.43 -10.20 32.40
C ILE A 19 2.05 -10.72 32.79
N ALA A 20 1.02 -9.96 32.45
CA ALA A 20 -0.35 -10.42 32.53
C ALA A 20 -0.59 -11.40 31.38
N GLY A 21 -0.91 -12.66 31.70
CA GLY A 21 -1.28 -13.68 30.73
C GLY A 21 -2.60 -13.31 30.05
N ASN A 22 -2.55 -12.40 29.09
CA ASN A 22 -3.63 -12.09 28.18
C ASN A 22 -3.28 -12.71 26.83
N GLU A 23 -3.54 -14.00 26.70
CA GLU A 23 -3.65 -14.64 25.41
C GLU A 23 -5.01 -14.24 24.83
N LYS A 24 -5.01 -13.34 23.83
CA LYS A 24 -5.79 -13.39 22.56
C LYS A 24 -5.19 -12.34 21.62
N ASP A 25 -4.23 -12.74 20.81
CA ASP A 25 -4.46 -13.15 19.41
C ASP A 25 -4.43 -11.95 18.46
N GLU A 26 -3.22 -11.52 18.06
CA GLU A 26 -3.07 -11.09 16.67
C GLU A 26 -3.19 -12.34 15.81
N VAL A 27 -4.42 -12.85 15.63
CA VAL A 27 -4.68 -13.72 14.49
C VAL A 27 -4.51 -12.81 13.28
N VAL A 28 -3.32 -12.83 12.68
CA VAL A 28 -3.17 -12.43 11.29
C VAL A 28 -4.05 -13.40 10.53
N ASP A 29 -5.30 -13.03 10.32
CA ASP A 29 -6.15 -13.70 9.35
C ASP A 29 -5.48 -13.46 8.00
N VAL A 30 -4.59 -14.38 7.63
CA VAL A 30 -3.76 -14.30 6.43
C VAL A 30 -4.66 -14.13 5.20
N CYS A 31 -5.85 -14.74 5.20
CA CYS A 31 -6.85 -14.55 4.15
C CYS A 31 -7.34 -13.10 4.10
N ARG A 32 -7.67 -12.50 5.25
CA ARG A 32 -8.06 -11.09 5.33
C ARG A 32 -6.93 -10.14 4.95
N ALA A 33 -5.69 -10.41 5.35
CA ALA A 33 -4.52 -9.62 4.98
C ALA A 33 -4.25 -9.69 3.47
N TRP A 34 -4.39 -10.88 2.88
CA TRP A 34 -4.27 -11.11 1.44
C TRP A 34 -5.38 -10.42 0.65
N GLU A 35 -6.64 -10.55 1.07
CA GLU A 35 -7.78 -9.87 0.45
C GLU A 35 -7.62 -8.35 0.48
N ASN A 36 -7.19 -7.80 1.62
CA ASN A 36 -6.91 -6.37 1.74
C ASN A 36 -5.75 -5.94 0.81
N SER A 37 -4.69 -6.74 0.73
CA SER A 37 -3.56 -6.47 -0.17
C SER A 37 -4.00 -6.44 -1.64
N LEU A 38 -4.75 -7.46 -2.09
CA LEU A 38 -5.30 -7.52 -3.44
C LEU A 38 -6.25 -6.35 -3.75
N LYS A 39 -7.12 -6.01 -2.78
CA LYS A 39 -8.04 -4.89 -2.93
C LYS A 39 -7.29 -3.56 -3.08
N ASN A 40 -6.29 -3.32 -2.22
CA ASN A 40 -5.46 -2.12 -2.30
C ASN A 40 -4.71 -2.04 -3.64
N ALA A 41 -4.13 -3.15 -4.10
CA ALA A 41 -3.42 -3.20 -5.39
C ALA A 41 -4.36 -2.89 -6.56
N LYS A 42 -5.60 -3.40 -6.52
CA LYS A 42 -6.62 -3.12 -7.54
C LYS A 42 -7.04 -1.65 -7.52
N ASP A 43 -7.30 -1.09 -6.35
CA ASP A 43 -7.76 0.29 -6.20
C ASP A 43 -6.65 1.28 -6.62
N GLU A 44 -5.39 0.99 -6.27
CA GLU A 44 -4.23 1.75 -6.70
C GLU A 44 -4.04 1.67 -8.22
N GLY A 45 -4.11 0.47 -8.80
CA GLY A 45 -4.03 0.29 -10.25
C GLY A 45 -5.12 1.03 -11.02
N GLN A 46 -6.36 1.04 -10.52
CA GLN A 46 -7.45 1.81 -11.13
C GLN A 46 -7.20 3.32 -11.05
N ARG A 47 -6.72 3.81 -9.91
CA ARG A 47 -6.38 5.23 -9.75
C ARG A 47 -5.26 5.65 -10.69
N GLU A 48 -4.17 4.89 -10.72
CA GLU A 48 -3.02 5.17 -11.57
C GLU A 48 -3.40 5.09 -13.06
N GLY A 49 -4.23 4.12 -13.47
CA GLY A 49 -4.76 4.04 -14.84
C GLY A 49 -5.63 5.23 -15.21
N ARG A 50 -6.47 5.73 -14.29
CA ARG A 50 -7.26 6.94 -14.53
C ARG A 50 -6.38 8.19 -14.71
N ILE A 51 -5.32 8.30 -13.93
CA ILE A 51 -4.36 9.41 -14.05
C ILE A 51 -3.60 9.31 -15.37
N ALA A 52 -3.18 8.11 -15.78
CA ALA A 52 -2.54 7.90 -17.07
C ALA A 52 -3.42 8.31 -18.24
N GLY A 53 -4.71 7.93 -18.23
CA GLY A 53 -5.67 8.36 -19.26
C GLY A 53 -5.94 9.87 -19.26
N GLN A 54 -5.90 10.53 -18.08
CA GLN A 54 -5.95 11.98 -18.02
C GLN A 54 -4.72 12.63 -18.63
N ILE A 55 -3.52 12.08 -18.35
CA ILE A 55 -2.26 12.54 -18.93
C ILE A 55 -2.30 12.41 -20.45
N GLU A 56 -2.74 11.27 -20.97
CA GLU A 56 -2.93 11.02 -22.41
C GLU A 56 -3.86 12.08 -23.04
N ALA A 57 -5.04 12.30 -22.46
CA ALA A 57 -5.98 13.30 -22.97
C ALA A 57 -5.42 14.73 -22.95
N TYR A 58 -4.57 15.08 -21.97
CA TYR A 58 -3.93 16.40 -21.93
C TYR A 58 -2.78 16.53 -22.93
N ILE A 59 -2.05 15.45 -23.21
CA ILE A 59 -1.04 15.40 -24.28
C ILE A 59 -1.70 15.60 -25.63
N ASP A 60 -2.84 14.94 -25.89
CA ASP A 60 -3.62 15.10 -27.12
C ASP A 60 -4.15 16.54 -27.27
N CYS A 61 -4.42 17.23 -26.15
CA CYS A 61 -4.74 18.65 -26.12
C CYS A 61 -3.50 19.58 -26.24
N ASN A 62 -2.32 19.02 -26.55
CA ASN A 62 -1.07 19.74 -26.77
C ASN A 62 -0.59 20.57 -25.56
N MET A 63 -0.97 20.15 -24.33
CA MET A 63 -0.55 20.80 -23.08
C MET A 63 0.90 20.46 -22.72
N THR A 64 1.56 21.34 -21.98
CA THR A 64 2.95 21.11 -21.53
C THR A 64 3.01 20.23 -20.28
N ILE A 65 4.11 19.49 -20.11
CA ILE A 65 4.35 18.63 -18.94
C ILE A 65 4.16 19.38 -17.59
N PRO A 66 4.67 20.61 -17.39
CA PRO A 66 4.46 21.36 -16.15
C PRO A 66 2.97 21.68 -15.87
N GLU A 67 2.18 21.96 -16.92
CA GLU A 67 0.75 22.23 -16.77
C GLU A 67 -0.02 20.96 -16.43
N ILE A 68 0.33 19.85 -17.08
CA ILE A 68 -0.25 18.53 -16.81
C ILE A 68 0.04 18.14 -15.36
N ALA A 69 1.30 18.24 -14.92
CA ALA A 69 1.72 17.93 -13.55
C ALA A 69 0.90 18.67 -12.50
N LYS A 70 0.64 19.98 -12.72
CA LYS A 70 -0.24 20.78 -11.87
C LYS A 70 -1.69 20.29 -11.91
N LYS A 71 -2.24 19.95 -13.08
CA LYS A 71 -3.63 19.47 -13.23
C LYS A 71 -3.86 18.10 -12.58
N VAL A 72 -2.92 17.18 -12.71
CA VAL A 72 -3.02 15.82 -12.13
C VAL A 72 -2.46 15.73 -10.71
N SER A 73 -1.92 16.83 -10.17
CA SER A 73 -1.32 16.90 -8.83
C SER A 73 -0.25 15.82 -8.59
N LYS A 74 0.60 15.59 -9.60
CA LYS A 74 1.73 14.65 -9.55
C LYS A 74 3.01 15.38 -9.97
N PRO A 75 4.20 14.92 -9.56
CA PRO A 75 5.45 15.52 -9.99
C PRO A 75 5.66 15.38 -11.50
N GLU A 76 6.39 16.31 -12.11
CA GLU A 76 6.70 16.27 -13.54
C GLU A 76 7.43 14.99 -13.96
N GLU A 77 8.28 14.45 -13.08
CA GLU A 77 8.99 13.18 -13.31
C GLU A 77 8.00 12.03 -13.55
N TYR A 78 6.95 11.92 -12.72
CA TYR A 78 5.90 10.93 -12.89
C TYR A 78 5.19 11.09 -14.24
N VAL A 79 4.85 12.32 -14.61
CA VAL A 79 4.21 12.60 -15.91
C VAL A 79 5.11 12.18 -17.07
N ARG A 80 6.42 12.45 -16.99
CA ARG A 80 7.41 12.03 -18.01
C ARG A 80 7.49 10.52 -18.15
N GLU A 81 7.46 9.78 -17.04
CA GLU A 81 7.47 8.32 -17.08
C GLU A 81 6.21 7.76 -17.74
N VAL A 82 5.03 8.32 -17.41
CA VAL A 82 3.76 7.90 -18.02
C VAL A 82 3.77 8.18 -19.52
N VAL A 83 4.19 9.38 -19.95
CA VAL A 83 4.33 9.73 -21.37
C VAL A 83 5.26 8.73 -22.08
N LYS A 84 6.40 8.41 -21.48
CA LYS A 84 7.35 7.44 -22.04
C LYS A 84 6.71 6.06 -22.21
N LYS A 85 5.98 5.57 -21.20
CA LYS A 85 5.26 4.28 -21.26
C LYS A 85 4.19 4.28 -22.34
N LEU A 86 3.38 5.34 -22.44
CA LEU A 86 2.37 5.48 -23.49
C LEU A 86 2.99 5.47 -24.89
N SER A 87 4.10 6.19 -25.08
CA SER A 87 4.81 6.20 -26.37
C SER A 87 5.37 4.85 -26.77
N ALA A 88 5.74 3.99 -25.82
CA ALA A 88 6.25 2.64 -26.07
C ALA A 88 5.14 1.63 -26.42
N VAL A 89 3.89 1.90 -26.04
CA VAL A 89 2.73 1.05 -26.37
C VAL A 89 2.17 1.36 -27.76
N SER A 90 2.37 2.58 -28.26
CA SER A 90 1.93 3.01 -29.59
C SER A 90 2.89 2.66 -30.73
N GLN A 91 3.98 1.92 -30.46
CA GLN A 91 4.92 1.38 -31.46
C GLN A 91 4.62 -0.09 -31.77
#